data_AF-A0A7W1UH17-F1
#
_entry.id   AF-A0A7W1UH17-F1
#
_cell.length_a   1.000
_cell.length_b   1.000
_cell.length_c   1.000
_cell.angle_alpha   90.00
_cell.angle_beta   90.00
_cell.angle_gamma   90.00
#
_symmetry.space_group_name_H-M   'P 1'
#
loop_
_entity.id
_entity.type
_entity.pdbx_description
1 polymer ?
#
loop_
_entity_poly.entity_id
_entity_poly.type
_entity_poly.pdbx_seq_one_letter_code
_entity_poly.pdbx_strand_id
1 'polypeptide(L)'
;MGKTTLAGHFAQRLLESDPTNRVISFRAPFDFPMVYETLRREAFSDQIEQTDLLTQVQIEPDPHRRIGLLLQALGTGQQAYTFILDNLESIQALDSLTVLPEFQESLWFIQEVAQLQFPTRKIFTGRYPLQVLDQYGVHALTDPGAPFGDVLQKMNRISSLRVLPPSTKREVYGVLGGNHRAIEWLGQTLEHDSTQPQVLLHSLENLHTPAHTAKEATQIVLSRLRENLVFDQLRKHISAEEDYLLRAGTLLRIPVTLDAFRAITQNPDHTGTCVTSLVNYTLLESSVDPATELIFYEFPPVIREFLEDPGFTS
;
A
#
# COMPACT_ATOMS: atom_id res chain seq x y z
N MET A 1 6.13 -7.55 -2.16
CA MET A 1 6.27 -7.69 -3.63
C MET A 1 6.20 -6.36 -4.41
N GLY A 2 6.08 -5.18 -3.79
CA GLY A 2 6.24 -3.90 -4.53
C GLY A 2 5.24 -3.63 -5.67
N LYS A 3 4.05 -4.25 -5.65
CA LYS A 3 3.03 -4.10 -6.72
C LYS A 3 2.62 -2.65 -6.94
N THR A 4 2.37 -1.91 -5.85
CA THR A 4 2.09 -0.47 -5.86
C THR A 4 3.21 0.30 -6.56
N THR A 5 4.47 0.00 -6.23
CA THR A 5 5.64 0.61 -6.87
C THR A 5 5.73 0.29 -8.35
N LEU A 6 5.45 -0.96 -8.73
CA LEU A 6 5.45 -1.39 -10.13
C LEU A 6 4.34 -0.70 -10.93
N ALA A 7 3.12 -0.60 -10.37
CA ALA A 7 2.02 0.13 -10.96
C ALA A 7 2.35 1.61 -11.15
N GLY A 8 2.96 2.25 -10.15
CA GLY A 8 3.46 3.63 -10.24
C GLY A 8 4.53 3.80 -11.33
N HIS A 9 5.48 2.87 -11.44
CA HIS A 9 6.50 2.91 -12.49
C HIS A 9 5.87 2.71 -13.89
N PHE A 10 4.87 1.84 -14.04
CA PHE A 10 4.11 1.71 -15.29
C PHE A 10 3.39 3.01 -15.65
N ALA A 11 2.77 3.67 -14.68
CA ALA A 11 2.12 4.96 -14.87
C ALA A 11 3.11 6.01 -15.36
N GLN A 12 4.27 6.11 -14.72
CA GLN A 12 5.31 7.05 -15.11
C GLN A 12 5.82 6.78 -16.54
N ARG A 13 6.17 5.53 -16.86
CA ARG A 13 6.63 5.16 -18.21
C ARG A 13 5.58 5.42 -19.27
N LEU A 14 4.30 5.25 -18.91
CA LEU A 14 3.21 5.56 -19.80
C LEU A 14 3.14 7.05 -20.09
N LEU A 15 3.15 7.90 -19.07
CA LEU A 15 3.18 9.36 -19.22
C LEU A 15 4.40 9.85 -20.01
N GLU A 16 5.56 9.21 -19.85
CA GLU A 16 6.75 9.52 -20.66
C GLU A 16 6.56 9.17 -22.14
N SER A 17 5.89 8.05 -22.44
CA SER A 17 5.63 7.59 -23.82
C SER A 17 4.44 8.27 -24.50
N ASP A 18 3.46 8.71 -23.69
CA ASP A 18 2.19 9.28 -24.11
C ASP A 18 1.83 10.42 -23.14
N PRO A 19 2.41 11.62 -23.33
CA PRO A 19 2.26 12.73 -22.38
C PRO A 19 0.84 13.29 -22.29
N THR A 20 -0.03 12.96 -23.24
CA THR A 20 -1.42 13.36 -23.16
C THR A 20 -2.19 12.45 -22.21
N ASN A 21 -1.77 11.19 -21.99
CA ASN A 21 -2.46 10.25 -21.10
C ASN A 21 -2.66 10.83 -19.70
N ARG A 22 -3.83 10.60 -19.12
CA ARG A 22 -4.15 11.01 -17.75
C ARG A 22 -4.21 9.78 -16.85
N VAL A 23 -3.49 9.81 -15.73
CA VAL A 23 -3.48 8.70 -14.76
C VAL A 23 -4.40 9.04 -13.59
N ILE A 24 -5.35 8.15 -13.33
CA ILE A 24 -6.27 8.24 -12.20
C ILE A 24 -6.01 7.03 -11.30
N SER A 25 -5.65 7.27 -10.04
CA SER A 25 -5.28 6.21 -9.11
C SER A 25 -6.18 6.25 -7.87
N PHE A 26 -6.66 5.08 -7.46
CA PHE A 26 -7.43 4.89 -6.24
C PHE A 26 -6.87 3.71 -5.45
N ARG A 27 -6.91 3.81 -4.13
CA ARG A 27 -6.52 2.74 -3.22
C ARG A 27 -7.76 2.21 -2.52
N ALA A 28 -7.93 0.89 -2.49
CA ALA A 28 -9.06 0.27 -1.81
C ALA A 28 -8.88 0.31 -0.27
N PRO A 29 -10.00 0.35 0.51
CA PRO A 29 -11.39 0.50 0.06
C PRO A 29 -11.67 1.91 -0.50
N PHE A 30 -12.57 2.02 -1.48
CA PHE A 30 -12.78 3.28 -2.19
C PHE A 30 -13.79 4.17 -1.45
N ASP A 31 -13.36 5.38 -1.10
CA ASP A 31 -14.22 6.41 -0.54
C ASP A 31 -14.98 7.14 -1.67
N PHE A 32 -16.28 6.90 -1.78
CA PHE A 32 -17.11 7.36 -2.90
C PHE A 32 -17.15 8.88 -3.09
N PRO A 33 -17.27 9.69 -2.04
CA PRO A 33 -17.05 11.13 -2.12
C PRO A 33 -15.73 11.53 -2.79
N MET A 34 -14.61 10.90 -2.42
CA MET A 34 -13.30 11.17 -3.03
C MET A 34 -13.22 10.68 -4.48
N VAL A 35 -13.76 9.49 -4.76
CA VAL A 35 -13.87 8.95 -6.12
C VAL A 35 -14.65 9.92 -7.01
N TYR A 36 -15.84 10.32 -6.56
CA TYR A 36 -16.70 11.26 -7.26
C TYR A 36 -15.97 12.56 -7.58
N GLU A 37 -15.34 13.20 -6.58
CA GLU A 37 -14.69 14.48 -6.79
C GLU A 37 -13.49 14.38 -7.75
N THR A 38 -12.72 13.29 -7.65
CA THR A 38 -11.60 13.02 -8.56
C THR A 38 -12.10 12.85 -9.99
N LEU A 39 -13.10 11.99 -10.21
CA LEU A 39 -13.66 11.76 -11.54
C LEU A 39 -14.32 13.01 -12.12
N ARG A 40 -15.01 13.78 -11.27
CA ARG A 40 -15.63 15.05 -11.64
C ARG A 40 -14.57 16.03 -12.13
N ARG A 41 -13.46 16.19 -11.39
CA ARG A 41 -12.37 17.07 -11.80
C ARG A 41 -11.79 16.67 -13.15
N GLU A 42 -11.53 15.37 -13.36
CA GLU A 42 -10.93 14.88 -14.60
C GLU A 42 -11.91 14.93 -15.79
N ALA A 43 -13.20 14.71 -15.57
CA ALA A 43 -14.21 14.80 -16.64
C ALA A 43 -14.39 16.23 -17.15
N PHE A 44 -14.17 17.23 -16.29
CA PHE A 44 -14.38 18.64 -16.59
C PHE A 44 -13.10 19.48 -16.63
N SER A 45 -11.90 18.86 -16.61
CA SER A 45 -10.63 19.60 -16.52
C SER A 45 -10.30 20.42 -17.77
N ASP A 46 -10.72 19.95 -18.95
CA ASP A 46 -10.23 20.45 -20.24
C ASP A 46 -11.34 20.83 -21.25
N GLN A 47 -12.62 20.90 -20.87
CA GLN A 47 -13.71 21.19 -21.83
C GLN A 47 -14.78 22.17 -21.33
N ILE A 48 -14.94 23.26 -22.09
CA ILE A 48 -16.01 24.27 -21.97
C ILE A 48 -17.38 23.72 -22.46
N GLU A 49 -17.42 22.54 -23.09
CA GLU A 49 -18.59 22.02 -23.84
C GLU A 49 -19.31 20.81 -23.20
N GLN A 50 -19.19 20.57 -21.89
CA GLN A 50 -19.90 19.48 -21.21
C GLN A 50 -21.05 19.93 -20.31
N THR A 51 -21.74 21.00 -20.67
CA THR A 51 -22.86 21.57 -19.89
C THR A 51 -23.97 20.54 -19.67
N ASP A 52 -24.25 19.68 -20.65
CA ASP A 52 -25.30 18.64 -20.54
C ASP A 52 -24.92 17.53 -19.56
N LEU A 53 -23.67 17.04 -19.59
CA LEU A 53 -23.18 16.05 -18.64
C LEU A 53 -23.15 16.64 -17.22
N LEU A 54 -22.64 17.87 -17.07
CA LEU A 54 -22.62 18.55 -15.78
C LEU A 54 -24.02 18.66 -15.19
N THR A 55 -25.00 19.05 -16.01
CA THR A 55 -26.41 19.13 -15.60
C THR A 55 -26.94 17.76 -15.18
N GLN A 56 -26.70 16.72 -15.98
CA GLN A 56 -27.12 15.34 -15.67
C GLN A 56 -26.51 14.84 -14.36
N VAL A 57 -25.22 15.07 -14.13
CA VAL A 57 -24.53 14.66 -12.90
C VAL A 57 -25.04 15.43 -11.68
N GLN A 58 -25.36 16.72 -11.81
CA GLN A 58 -25.87 17.53 -10.70
C GLN A 58 -27.28 17.16 -10.25
N ILE A 59 -28.15 16.76 -11.18
CA ILE A 59 -29.54 16.40 -10.87
C ILE A 59 -29.70 14.92 -10.48
N GLU A 60 -28.72 14.07 -10.76
CA GLU A 60 -28.79 12.63 -10.48
C GLU A 60 -28.65 12.35 -8.97
N PRO A 61 -29.70 11.85 -8.28
CA PRO A 61 -29.63 11.60 -6.85
C PRO A 61 -28.78 10.38 -6.48
N ASP A 62 -28.68 9.37 -7.35
CA ASP A 62 -27.96 8.14 -7.05
C ASP A 62 -26.43 8.33 -7.21
N PRO A 63 -25.63 8.18 -6.14
CA PRO A 63 -24.18 8.28 -6.22
C PRO A 63 -23.55 7.28 -7.21
N HIS A 64 -24.07 6.05 -7.31
CA HIS A 64 -23.56 5.06 -8.26
C HIS A 64 -23.76 5.54 -9.68
N ARG A 65 -24.97 6.01 -9.99
CA ARG A 65 -25.30 6.52 -11.32
C ARG A 65 -24.49 7.77 -11.68
N ARG A 66 -24.25 8.68 -10.74
CA ARG A 66 -23.35 9.84 -10.94
C ARG A 66 -21.94 9.42 -11.31
N ILE A 67 -21.34 8.49 -10.56
CA ILE A 67 -20.00 7.97 -10.85
C ILE A 67 -19.99 7.23 -12.20
N GLY A 68 -21.01 6.42 -12.49
CA GLY A 68 -21.14 5.73 -13.77
C GLY A 68 -21.18 6.69 -14.97
N LEU A 69 -21.93 7.79 -14.87
CA LEU A 69 -21.97 8.83 -15.90
C LEU A 69 -20.58 9.47 -16.12
N LEU A 70 -19.84 9.76 -15.05
CA LEU A 70 -18.49 10.30 -15.13
C LEU A 70 -17.51 9.30 -15.76
N LEU A 71 -17.54 8.03 -15.34
CA LEU A 71 -16.72 6.96 -15.92
C LEU A 71 -17.01 6.77 -17.41
N GLN A 72 -18.28 6.81 -17.81
CA GLN A 72 -18.68 6.72 -19.22
C GLN A 72 -18.15 7.91 -20.04
N ALA A 73 -18.25 9.13 -19.50
CA ALA A 73 -17.71 10.32 -20.15
C ALA A 73 -16.18 10.22 -20.36
N LEU A 74 -15.45 9.79 -19.32
CA LEU A 74 -14.01 9.56 -19.40
C LEU A 74 -13.64 8.43 -20.37
N GLY A 75 -14.44 7.36 -20.41
CA GLY A 75 -14.20 6.19 -21.27
C GLY A 75 -14.52 6.39 -22.75
N THR A 76 -15.41 7.34 -23.07
CA THR A 76 -15.82 7.67 -24.45
C THR A 76 -15.14 8.93 -25.00
N GLY A 77 -14.45 9.68 -24.15
CA GLY A 77 -13.72 10.88 -24.53
C GLY A 77 -12.56 10.61 -25.50
N GLN A 78 -12.09 11.67 -26.16
CA GLN A 78 -10.88 11.60 -27.01
C GLN A 78 -9.59 11.46 -26.18
N GLN A 79 -9.67 11.76 -24.89
CA GLN A 79 -8.57 11.73 -23.95
C GLN A 79 -8.29 10.30 -23.48
N ALA A 80 -7.04 9.85 -23.57
CA ALA A 80 -6.64 8.56 -23.02
C ALA A 80 -6.51 8.64 -21.50
N TYR A 81 -7.12 7.69 -20.80
CA TYR A 81 -7.05 7.56 -19.35
C TYR A 81 -6.46 6.21 -18.96
N THR A 82 -5.74 6.20 -17.85
CA THR A 82 -5.24 4.99 -17.20
C THR A 82 -5.70 4.95 -15.76
N PHE A 83 -6.50 3.94 -15.43
CA PHE A 83 -6.97 3.70 -14.07
C PHE A 83 -6.05 2.73 -13.35
N ILE A 84 -5.66 3.08 -12.12
CA ILE A 84 -4.90 2.23 -11.22
C ILE A 84 -5.73 2.01 -9.96
N LEU A 85 -6.12 0.77 -9.70
CA LEU A 85 -6.89 0.39 -8.53
C LEU A 85 -6.01 -0.54 -7.67
N ASP A 86 -5.49 0.00 -6.58
CA ASP A 86 -4.49 -0.65 -5.75
C ASP A 86 -5.05 -1.23 -4.45
N ASN A 87 -4.31 -2.17 -3.87
CA ASN A 87 -4.54 -2.79 -2.57
C ASN A 87 -5.88 -3.53 -2.48
N LEU A 88 -6.30 -4.22 -3.55
CA LEU A 88 -7.62 -4.85 -3.59
C LEU A 88 -7.83 -5.96 -2.55
N GLU A 89 -6.77 -6.47 -1.91
CA GLU A 89 -6.91 -7.40 -0.78
C GLU A 89 -7.65 -6.78 0.42
N SER A 90 -7.67 -5.45 0.57
CA SER A 90 -8.26 -4.78 1.72
C SER A 90 -9.79 -4.90 1.80
N ILE A 91 -10.42 -5.31 0.70
CA ILE A 91 -11.87 -5.53 0.64
C ILE A 91 -12.24 -7.01 0.76
N GLN A 92 -11.27 -7.91 0.87
CA GLN A 92 -11.48 -9.36 0.92
C GLN A 92 -11.31 -9.90 2.34
N ALA A 93 -12.11 -10.90 2.70
CA ALA A 93 -11.84 -11.73 3.87
C ALA A 93 -10.65 -12.65 3.57
N LEU A 94 -9.70 -12.78 4.50
CA LEU A 94 -8.46 -13.54 4.27
C LEU A 94 -8.69 -15.06 4.19
N ASP A 95 -9.71 -15.56 4.86
CA ASP A 95 -10.03 -16.99 4.96
C ASP A 95 -10.78 -17.51 3.73
N SER A 96 -11.72 -16.73 3.20
CA SER A 96 -12.54 -17.11 2.05
C SER A 96 -12.08 -16.47 0.73
N LEU A 97 -11.24 -15.42 0.79
CA LEU A 97 -10.88 -14.56 -0.32
C LEU A 97 -12.09 -13.92 -1.03
N THR A 98 -13.25 -13.89 -0.38
CA THR A 98 -14.46 -13.23 -0.90
C THR A 98 -14.48 -11.77 -0.46
N VAL A 99 -15.10 -10.90 -1.27
CA VAL A 99 -15.32 -9.51 -0.88
C VAL A 99 -16.25 -9.45 0.33
N LEU A 100 -15.87 -8.68 1.34
CA LEU A 100 -16.66 -8.48 2.56
C LEU A 100 -17.96 -7.72 2.24
N PRO A 101 -19.10 -8.04 2.89
CA PRO A 101 -20.39 -7.39 2.62
C PRO A 101 -20.39 -5.86 2.75
N GLU A 102 -19.57 -5.29 3.63
CA GLU A 102 -19.45 -3.85 3.80
C GLU A 102 -18.71 -3.13 2.66
N PHE A 103 -18.03 -3.87 1.77
CA PHE A 103 -17.25 -3.31 0.66
C PHE A 103 -17.86 -3.59 -0.72
N GLN A 104 -19.18 -3.87 -0.79
CA GLN A 104 -19.88 -4.09 -2.06
C GLN A 104 -19.83 -2.87 -2.99
N GLU A 105 -19.85 -1.65 -2.45
CA GLU A 105 -19.66 -0.43 -3.24
C GLU A 105 -18.29 -0.40 -3.93
N SER A 106 -17.24 -0.86 -3.23
CA SER A 106 -15.91 -0.95 -3.82
C SER A 106 -15.84 -2.01 -4.93
N LEU A 107 -16.55 -3.13 -4.77
CA LEU A 107 -16.65 -4.16 -5.80
C LEU A 107 -17.37 -3.65 -7.05
N TRP A 108 -18.49 -2.94 -6.88
CA TRP A 108 -19.19 -2.30 -7.97
C TRP A 108 -18.27 -1.36 -8.75
N PHE A 109 -17.50 -0.50 -8.06
CA PHE A 109 -16.61 0.45 -8.72
C PHE A 109 -15.51 -0.25 -9.55
N ILE A 110 -14.94 -1.35 -9.02
CA ILE A 110 -13.98 -2.18 -9.76
C ILE A 110 -14.61 -2.71 -11.05
N GLN A 111 -15.85 -3.21 -10.98
CA GLN A 111 -16.57 -3.76 -12.14
C GLN A 111 -16.85 -2.69 -13.19
N GLU A 112 -17.27 -1.48 -12.79
CA GLU A 112 -17.50 -0.37 -13.72
C GLU A 112 -16.22 0.05 -14.44
N VAL A 113 -15.11 0.23 -13.69
CA VAL A 113 -13.81 0.56 -14.31
C VAL A 113 -13.33 -0.55 -15.23
N ALA A 114 -13.54 -1.82 -14.84
CA ALA A 114 -13.16 -2.98 -15.64
C ALA A 114 -13.90 -3.05 -16.98
N GLN A 115 -15.11 -2.48 -17.08
CA GLN A 115 -15.93 -2.47 -18.30
C GLN A 115 -15.59 -1.35 -19.31
N LEU A 116 -14.81 -0.33 -18.91
CA LEU A 116 -14.43 0.77 -19.81
C LEU A 116 -13.72 0.27 -21.08
N GLN A 117 -13.96 0.88 -22.22
CA GLN A 117 -13.37 0.41 -23.49
C GLN A 117 -12.05 1.12 -23.80
N PHE A 118 -11.32 0.63 -24.81
CA PHE A 118 -10.16 1.33 -25.35
C PHE A 118 -10.58 2.75 -25.82
N PRO A 119 -9.77 3.81 -25.60
CA PRO A 119 -8.35 3.83 -25.21
C PRO A 119 -8.05 3.70 -23.72
N THR A 120 -9.05 3.51 -22.86
CA THR A 120 -8.84 3.41 -21.41
C THR A 120 -8.04 2.17 -21.02
N ARG A 121 -6.96 2.37 -20.27
CA ARG A 121 -6.13 1.29 -19.70
C ARG A 121 -6.47 1.11 -18.23
N LYS A 122 -6.33 -0.11 -17.72
CA LYS A 122 -6.59 -0.42 -16.31
C LYS A 122 -5.48 -1.29 -15.74
N ILE A 123 -5.05 -0.96 -14.53
CA ILE A 123 -4.13 -1.75 -13.73
C ILE A 123 -4.82 -2.02 -12.40
N PHE A 124 -4.96 -3.29 -12.05
CA PHE A 124 -5.50 -3.74 -10.77
C PHE A 124 -4.37 -4.43 -10.00
N THR A 125 -4.15 -4.03 -8.76
CA THR A 125 -3.11 -4.63 -7.92
C THR A 125 -3.69 -5.15 -6.61
N GLY A 126 -3.41 -6.42 -6.34
CA GLY A 126 -3.87 -7.12 -5.14
C GLY A 126 -2.93 -8.24 -4.73
N ARG A 127 -3.01 -8.72 -3.50
CA ARG A 127 -2.34 -9.97 -3.07
C ARG A 127 -3.03 -11.21 -3.57
N TYR A 128 -4.35 -11.17 -3.63
CA TYR A 128 -5.18 -12.29 -4.05
C TYR A 128 -5.95 -11.90 -5.30
N PRO A 129 -6.24 -12.86 -6.20
CA PRO A 129 -7.11 -12.60 -7.33
C PRO A 129 -8.52 -12.25 -6.84
N LEU A 130 -9.19 -11.33 -7.56
CA LEU A 130 -10.62 -11.10 -7.43
C LEU A 130 -11.35 -11.81 -8.55
N GLN A 131 -12.33 -12.65 -8.20
CA GLN A 131 -13.09 -13.47 -9.16
C GLN A 131 -13.74 -12.64 -10.28
N VAL A 132 -14.20 -11.42 -9.97
CA VAL A 132 -14.81 -10.52 -10.97
C VAL A 132 -13.83 -10.08 -12.06
N LEU A 133 -12.53 -10.29 -11.84
CA LEU A 133 -11.45 -9.95 -12.76
C LEU A 133 -10.85 -11.18 -13.46
N ASP A 134 -11.36 -12.39 -13.24
CA ASP A 134 -10.79 -13.64 -13.78
C ASP A 134 -10.74 -13.68 -15.32
N GLN A 135 -11.60 -12.90 -15.98
CA GLN A 135 -11.62 -12.76 -17.44
C GLN A 135 -10.49 -11.89 -18.00
N TYR A 136 -9.77 -11.15 -17.15
CA TYR A 136 -8.66 -10.29 -17.56
C TYR A 136 -7.31 -11.00 -17.37
N GLY A 137 -6.28 -10.54 -18.10
CA GLY A 137 -4.93 -11.12 -17.96
C GLY A 137 -4.34 -10.87 -16.57
N VAL A 138 -4.16 -11.95 -15.80
CA VAL A 138 -3.50 -11.89 -14.49
C VAL A 138 -2.01 -12.15 -14.64
N HIS A 139 -1.19 -11.17 -14.23
CA HIS A 139 0.25 -11.31 -14.18
C HIS A 139 0.70 -11.59 -12.74
N ALA A 140 0.87 -12.87 -12.41
CA ALA A 140 1.40 -13.27 -11.13
C ALA A 140 2.88 -12.87 -11.01
N LEU A 141 3.19 -11.98 -10.06
CA LEU A 141 4.56 -11.71 -9.65
C LEU A 141 5.02 -12.88 -8.78
N THR A 142 5.54 -13.91 -9.44
CA THR A 142 5.93 -15.20 -8.84
C THR A 142 7.34 -15.22 -8.28
N ASP A 143 8.17 -14.23 -8.61
CA ASP A 143 9.54 -14.16 -8.10
C ASP A 143 9.53 -13.61 -6.66
N PRO A 144 9.88 -14.41 -5.64
CA PRO A 144 9.58 -14.09 -4.25
C PRO A 144 10.51 -13.02 -3.64
N GLY A 145 11.46 -12.49 -4.41
CA GLY A 145 12.34 -11.45 -3.94
C GLY A 145 12.99 -10.67 -5.08
N ALA A 146 13.25 -9.39 -4.86
CA ALA A 146 14.19 -8.66 -5.67
C ALA A 146 15.53 -9.42 -5.79
N PRO A 147 16.19 -9.38 -6.96
CA PRO A 147 17.52 -9.95 -7.14
C PRO A 147 18.49 -9.45 -6.06
N PHE A 148 19.42 -10.32 -5.64
CA PHE A 148 20.41 -9.96 -4.61
C PHE A 148 21.14 -8.64 -4.91
N GLY A 149 21.43 -8.35 -6.19
CA GLY A 149 22.06 -7.10 -6.59
C GLY A 149 21.26 -5.86 -6.20
N ASP A 150 19.93 -5.88 -6.39
CA ASP A 150 19.04 -4.76 -6.05
C ASP A 150 18.91 -4.61 -4.54
N VAL A 151 18.78 -5.74 -3.83
CA VAL A 151 18.78 -5.78 -2.37
C VAL A 151 20.09 -5.23 -1.82
N LEU A 152 21.23 -5.60 -2.40
CA LEU A 152 22.54 -5.11 -1.99
C LEU A 152 22.66 -3.61 -2.17
N GLN A 153 22.15 -3.06 -3.28
CA GLN A 153 22.08 -1.61 -3.48
C GLN A 153 21.25 -0.93 -2.39
N LYS A 154 20.10 -1.51 -2.03
CA LYS A 154 19.24 -1.00 -0.95
C LYS A 154 19.96 -1.06 0.40
N MET A 155 20.57 -2.18 0.75
CA MET A 155 21.37 -2.33 1.98
C MET A 155 22.50 -1.31 2.07
N ASN A 156 23.16 -0.98 0.95
CA ASN A 156 24.21 0.03 0.92
C ASN A 156 23.72 1.47 1.10
N ARG A 157 22.41 1.72 0.94
CA ARG A 157 21.79 3.03 1.23
C ARG A 157 21.39 3.17 2.70
N ILE A 158 21.28 2.07 3.43
CA ILE A 158 20.92 2.05 4.85
C ILE A 158 22.19 2.06 5.69
N SER A 159 22.31 2.99 6.64
CA SER A 159 23.60 3.31 7.27
C SER A 159 24.18 2.13 8.06
N SER A 160 23.34 1.44 8.85
CA SER A 160 23.69 0.26 9.64
C SER A 160 24.02 -0.96 8.79
N LEU A 161 23.30 -1.16 7.68
CA LEU A 161 23.54 -2.30 6.79
C LEU A 161 24.74 -2.07 5.88
N ARG A 162 25.03 -0.82 5.51
CA ARG A 162 26.15 -0.45 4.64
C ARG A 162 27.48 -0.94 5.20
N VAL A 163 27.68 -0.85 6.51
CA VAL A 163 28.93 -1.23 7.20
C VAL A 163 29.08 -2.75 7.40
N LEU A 164 28.03 -3.54 7.15
CA LEU A 164 28.11 -4.99 7.31
C LEU A 164 29.05 -5.63 6.26
N PRO A 165 29.80 -6.69 6.64
CA PRO A 165 30.59 -7.47 5.71
C PRO A 165 29.73 -8.07 4.58
N PRO A 166 30.30 -8.31 3.37
CA PRO A 166 29.57 -8.94 2.27
C PRO A 166 28.99 -10.32 2.59
N SER A 167 29.64 -11.11 3.46
CA SER A 167 29.14 -12.40 3.92
C SER A 167 27.84 -12.25 4.71
N THR A 168 27.82 -11.34 5.70
CA THR A 168 26.63 -11.05 6.50
C THR A 168 25.50 -10.49 5.63
N LYS A 169 25.79 -9.64 4.64
CA LYS A 169 24.77 -9.16 3.69
C LYS A 169 24.13 -10.30 2.88
N ARG A 170 24.91 -11.33 2.52
CA ARG A 170 24.39 -12.53 1.87
C ARG A 170 23.56 -13.39 2.81
N GLU A 171 23.95 -13.51 4.08
CA GLU A 171 23.16 -14.19 5.12
C GLU A 171 21.81 -13.49 5.30
N VAL A 172 21.80 -12.16 5.45
CA VAL A 172 20.57 -11.36 5.50
C VAL A 172 19.68 -11.64 4.30
N TYR A 173 20.23 -11.67 3.08
CA TYR A 173 19.45 -12.01 1.89
C TYR A 173 18.96 -13.46 1.87
N GLY A 174 19.77 -14.43 2.32
CA GLY A 174 19.35 -15.82 2.41
C GLY A 174 18.15 -16.02 3.34
N VAL A 175 18.05 -15.19 4.37
CA VAL A 175 16.98 -15.22 5.36
C VAL A 175 15.77 -14.37 4.94
N LEU A 176 15.96 -13.09 4.69
CA LEU A 176 14.86 -12.15 4.40
C LEU A 176 14.47 -12.13 2.92
N GLY A 177 15.23 -12.81 2.05
CA GLY A 177 15.03 -12.78 0.61
C GLY A 177 15.12 -11.35 0.07
N GLY A 178 14.29 -11.08 -0.94
CA GLY A 178 14.16 -9.74 -1.51
C GLY A 178 13.05 -8.89 -0.89
N ASN A 179 12.73 -9.13 0.38
CA ASN A 179 11.73 -8.34 1.08
C ASN A 179 12.30 -6.99 1.54
N HIS A 180 12.15 -5.97 0.71
CA HIS A 180 12.70 -4.64 0.97
C HIS A 180 12.27 -4.04 2.31
N ARG A 181 11.02 -4.28 2.73
CA ARG A 181 10.50 -3.74 3.99
C ARG A 181 11.15 -4.41 5.21
N ALA A 182 11.26 -5.74 5.19
CA ALA A 182 11.98 -6.46 6.24
C ALA A 182 13.47 -6.04 6.31
N ILE A 183 14.08 -5.77 5.15
CA ILE A 183 15.46 -5.24 5.08
C ILE A 183 15.54 -3.83 5.67
N GLU A 184 14.59 -2.95 5.38
CA GLU A 184 14.52 -1.60 5.96
C GLU A 184 14.39 -1.67 7.48
N TRP A 185 13.46 -2.46 7.99
CA TRP A 185 13.26 -2.62 9.44
C TRP A 185 14.47 -3.24 10.12
N LEU A 186 15.11 -4.26 9.53
CA LEU A 186 16.35 -4.81 10.07
C LEU A 186 17.41 -3.71 10.17
N GLY A 187 17.53 -2.87 9.14
CA GLY A 187 18.40 -1.72 9.15
C GLY A 187 18.13 -0.78 10.32
N GLN A 188 16.87 -0.42 10.54
CA GLN A 188 16.45 0.43 11.66
C GLN A 188 16.74 -0.23 13.01
N THR A 189 16.43 -1.53 13.19
CA THR A 189 16.77 -2.29 14.40
C THR A 189 18.27 -2.24 14.69
N LEU A 190 19.12 -2.41 13.67
CA LEU A 190 20.58 -2.39 13.84
C LEU A 190 21.16 -0.98 14.04
N GLU A 191 20.44 0.09 13.70
CA GLU A 191 20.82 1.45 14.08
C GLU A 191 20.69 1.66 15.59
N HIS A 192 19.72 1.00 16.24
CA HIS A 192 19.52 1.06 17.70
C HIS A 192 20.33 0.02 18.48
N ASP A 193 20.49 -1.20 17.94
CA ASP A 193 21.32 -2.26 18.54
C ASP A 193 22.33 -2.82 17.53
N SER A 194 23.40 -2.05 17.31
CA SER A 194 24.49 -2.41 16.40
C SER A 194 25.29 -3.65 16.84
N THR A 195 25.07 -4.18 18.05
CA THR A 195 25.94 -5.21 18.63
C THR A 195 25.46 -6.65 18.37
N GLN A 196 24.26 -6.85 17.83
CA GLN A 196 23.64 -8.18 17.75
C GLN A 196 23.10 -8.65 16.38
N PRO A 197 23.64 -8.23 15.22
CA PRO A 197 23.12 -8.68 13.92
C PRO A 197 23.10 -10.21 13.79
N GLN A 198 24.10 -10.89 14.35
CA GLN A 198 24.21 -12.35 14.23
C GLN A 198 23.20 -13.09 15.13
N VAL A 199 22.82 -12.50 16.27
CA VAL A 199 21.79 -13.08 17.15
C VAL A 199 20.42 -13.01 16.48
N LEU A 200 20.11 -11.87 15.87
CA LEU A 200 18.86 -11.69 15.13
C LEU A 200 18.80 -12.57 13.89
N LEU A 201 19.88 -12.64 13.09
CA LEU A 201 19.96 -13.52 11.94
C LEU A 201 19.79 -14.99 12.32
N HIS A 202 20.47 -15.44 13.38
CA HIS A 202 20.30 -16.80 13.87
C HIS A 202 18.87 -17.10 14.32
N SER A 203 18.20 -16.13 14.95
CA SER A 203 16.79 -16.27 15.34
C SER A 203 15.87 -16.40 14.13
N LEU A 204 16.14 -15.64 13.06
CA LEU A 204 15.37 -15.68 11.82
C LEU A 204 15.61 -16.96 11.00
N GLU A 205 16.82 -17.53 11.03
CA GLU A 205 17.17 -18.80 10.38
C GLU A 205 16.45 -20.00 11.01
N ASN A 206 16.28 -19.98 12.33
CA ASN A 206 15.67 -21.07 13.10
C ASN A 206 14.14 -21.03 13.12
N LEU A 207 13.50 -20.11 12.39
CA LEU A 207 12.05 -20.08 12.28
C LEU A 207 11.54 -21.28 11.47
N HIS A 208 10.50 -21.92 11.98
CA HIS A 208 9.85 -23.07 11.35
C HIS A 208 8.36 -22.80 11.18
N THR A 209 7.78 -23.29 10.08
CA THR A 209 6.34 -23.20 9.87
C THR A 209 5.59 -24.16 10.82
N PRO A 210 4.35 -23.85 11.18
CA PRO A 210 3.48 -24.81 11.85
C PRO A 210 3.40 -26.16 11.12
N ALA A 211 3.25 -27.26 11.87
CA ALA A 211 3.28 -28.62 11.32
C ALA A 211 2.21 -28.90 10.24
N HIS A 212 1.13 -28.12 10.22
CA HIS A 212 0.01 -28.27 9.29
C HIS A 212 0.08 -27.35 8.06
N THR A 213 1.13 -26.55 7.91
CA THR A 213 1.29 -25.67 6.76
C THR A 213 1.52 -26.48 5.49
N ALA A 214 0.66 -26.30 4.48
CA ALA A 214 0.84 -26.92 3.18
C ALA A 214 2.18 -26.50 2.55
N LYS A 215 2.84 -27.43 1.85
CA LYS A 215 4.18 -27.23 1.25
C LYS A 215 4.25 -25.99 0.34
N GLU A 216 3.17 -25.73 -0.40
CA GLU A 216 3.03 -24.60 -1.32
C GLU A 216 2.95 -23.26 -0.57
N ALA A 217 2.47 -23.26 0.68
CA ALA A 217 2.35 -22.09 1.53
C ALA A 217 3.57 -21.87 2.44
N THR A 218 4.46 -22.86 2.57
CA THR A 218 5.59 -22.83 3.51
C THR A 218 6.46 -21.59 3.36
N GLN A 219 6.82 -21.21 2.12
CA GLN A 219 7.67 -20.03 1.88
C GLN A 219 6.97 -18.73 2.25
N ILE A 220 5.67 -18.62 1.97
CA ILE A 220 4.86 -17.44 2.32
C ILE A 220 4.79 -17.31 3.85
N VAL A 221 4.50 -18.41 4.55
CA VAL A 221 4.42 -18.43 6.01
C VAL A 221 5.77 -18.11 6.65
N LEU A 222 6.87 -18.68 6.17
CA LEU A 222 8.21 -18.36 6.67
C LEU A 222 8.57 -16.89 6.45
N SER A 223 8.25 -16.33 5.27
CA SER A 223 8.46 -14.91 5.00
C SER A 223 7.72 -14.04 6.01
N ARG A 224 6.47 -14.38 6.32
CA ARG A 224 5.68 -13.65 7.34
C ARG A 224 6.26 -13.79 8.74
N LEU A 225 6.61 -14.99 9.18
CA LEU A 225 7.24 -15.19 10.50
C LEU A 225 8.52 -14.36 10.64
N ARG A 226 9.32 -14.25 9.57
CA ARG A 226 10.52 -13.42 9.53
C ARG A 226 10.19 -11.93 9.59
N GLU A 227 9.21 -11.46 8.83
CA GLU A 227 8.71 -10.08 8.92
C GLU A 227 8.24 -9.75 10.34
N ASN A 228 7.43 -10.61 10.97
CA ASN A 228 6.94 -10.44 12.33
C ASN A 228 8.11 -10.32 13.31
N LEU A 229 9.08 -11.24 13.24
CA LEU A 229 10.20 -11.22 14.17
C LEU A 229 11.02 -9.93 14.04
N VAL A 230 11.30 -9.45 12.82
CA VAL A 230 12.01 -8.19 12.64
C VAL A 230 11.18 -7.00 13.14
N PHE A 231 9.88 -6.98 12.85
CA PHE A 231 8.96 -5.96 13.34
C PHE A 231 8.93 -5.91 14.87
N ASP A 232 8.85 -7.06 15.54
CA ASP A 232 8.85 -7.17 17.01
C ASP A 232 10.15 -6.66 17.63
N GLN A 233 11.30 -6.84 16.97
CA GLN A 233 12.56 -6.27 17.45
C GLN A 233 12.57 -4.75 17.27
N LEU A 234 12.18 -4.24 16.10
CA LEU A 234 12.06 -2.80 15.87
C LEU A 234 11.12 -2.13 16.89
N ARG A 235 10.00 -2.79 17.20
CA ARG A 235 8.99 -2.31 18.14
C ARG A 235 9.50 -2.16 19.58
N LYS A 236 10.58 -2.84 19.97
CA LYS A 236 11.21 -2.61 21.29
C LYS A 236 11.90 -1.25 21.40
N HIS A 237 12.14 -0.60 20.26
CA HIS A 237 12.85 0.68 20.18
C HIS A 237 11.91 1.87 19.94
N ILE A 238 10.63 1.64 19.64
CA ILE A 238 9.65 2.72 19.58
C ILE A 238 9.22 3.10 21.00
N SER A 239 9.04 4.40 21.22
CA SER A 239 8.54 4.95 22.47
C SER A 239 7.07 4.59 22.70
N ALA A 240 6.61 4.70 23.95
CA ALA A 240 5.20 4.48 24.28
C ALA A 240 4.26 5.44 23.53
N GLU A 241 4.71 6.66 23.27
CA GLU A 241 3.94 7.66 22.50
C GLU A 241 3.86 7.29 21.02
N GLU A 242 4.97 6.83 20.43
CA GLU A 242 5.00 6.32 19.05
C GLU A 242 4.14 5.06 18.89
N ASP A 243 4.20 4.09 19.81
CA ASP A 243 3.32 2.90 19.79
C ASP A 243 1.85 3.27 19.94
N TYR A 244 1.54 4.26 20.79
CA TYR A 244 0.18 4.77 20.93
C TYR A 244 -0.34 5.37 19.62
N LEU A 245 0.43 6.28 19.00
CA LEU A 245 0.05 6.89 17.72
C LEU A 245 -0.08 5.86 16.60
N LEU A 246 0.83 4.88 16.57
CA LEU A 246 0.81 3.78 15.62
C LEU A 246 -0.50 2.98 15.76
N ARG A 247 -0.86 2.55 16.97
CA ARG A 247 -2.10 1.82 17.24
C ARG A 247 -3.35 2.66 16.98
N ALA A 248 -3.43 3.87 17.52
CA ALA A 248 -4.57 4.75 17.37
C ALA A 248 -4.80 5.11 15.89
N GLY A 249 -3.72 5.37 15.16
CA GLY A 249 -3.78 5.68 13.75
C GLY A 249 -4.13 4.49 12.85
N THR A 250 -3.80 3.25 13.22
CA THR A 250 -4.26 2.08 12.44
C THR A 250 -5.78 1.90 12.42
N LEU A 251 -6.50 2.48 13.39
CA LEU A 251 -7.98 2.55 13.36
C LEU A 251 -8.49 3.49 12.27
N LEU A 252 -7.67 4.46 11.85
CA LEU A 252 -7.97 5.39 10.79
C LEU A 252 -7.69 4.69 9.45
N ARG A 253 -8.78 4.34 8.75
CA ARG A 253 -8.71 3.60 7.48
C ARG A 253 -8.29 4.46 6.29
N ILE A 254 -8.26 5.77 6.45
CA ILE A 254 -7.92 6.77 5.42
C ILE A 254 -6.56 7.42 5.71
N PRO A 255 -5.90 8.04 4.71
CA PRO A 255 -4.75 8.90 4.95
C PRO A 255 -5.10 10.07 5.87
N VAL A 256 -4.19 10.45 6.75
CA VAL A 256 -4.43 11.45 7.81
C VAL A 256 -3.38 12.55 7.80
N THR A 257 -3.79 13.75 8.22
CA THR A 257 -2.87 14.89 8.37
C THR A 257 -2.18 14.87 9.74
N LEU A 258 -1.14 15.68 9.91
CA LEU A 258 -0.51 15.87 11.22
C LEU A 258 -1.50 16.37 12.28
N ASP A 259 -2.46 17.21 11.89
CA ASP A 259 -3.46 17.75 12.83
C ASP A 259 -4.43 16.67 13.32
N ALA A 260 -4.74 15.67 12.49
CA ALA A 260 -5.51 14.51 12.93
C ALA A 260 -4.76 13.72 14.02
N PHE A 261 -3.44 13.56 13.88
CA PHE A 261 -2.62 12.93 14.94
C PHE A 261 -2.59 13.76 16.22
N ARG A 262 -2.48 15.09 16.10
CA ARG A 262 -2.52 16.01 17.25
C ARG A 262 -3.85 15.93 18.00
N ALA A 263 -4.94 15.70 17.29
CA ALA A 263 -6.27 15.61 17.88
C ALA A 263 -6.49 14.32 18.70
N ILE A 264 -5.73 13.25 18.41
CA ILE A 264 -5.90 11.95 19.08
C ILE A 264 -4.84 11.66 20.15
N THR A 265 -3.80 12.48 20.28
CA THR A 265 -2.74 12.28 21.28
C THR A 265 -2.97 13.06 22.57
N GLN A 266 -2.34 12.59 23.64
CA GLN A 266 -2.28 13.30 24.93
C GLN A 266 -1.18 14.39 24.95
N ASN A 267 -0.20 14.32 24.03
CA ASN A 267 0.95 15.22 23.95
C ASN A 267 1.08 15.85 22.55
N PRO A 268 0.23 16.84 22.20
CA PRO A 268 0.19 17.42 20.85
C PRO A 268 1.53 18.06 20.40
N ASP A 269 2.33 18.54 21.35
CA ASP A 269 3.61 19.21 21.08
C ASP A 269 4.70 18.25 20.58
N HIS A 270 4.66 16.98 20.97
CA HIS A 270 5.64 15.95 20.55
C HIS A 270 5.19 15.12 19.34
N THR A 271 3.94 15.30 18.90
CA THR A 271 3.34 14.49 17.84
C THR A 271 4.11 14.56 16.52
N GLY A 272 4.58 15.75 16.13
CA GLY A 272 5.35 15.92 14.90
C GLY A 272 6.64 15.10 14.89
N THR A 273 7.35 15.06 16.02
CA THR A 273 8.57 14.27 16.19
C THR A 273 8.24 12.78 16.12
N CYS A 274 7.21 12.32 16.84
CA CYS A 274 6.81 10.92 16.84
C CYS A 274 6.38 10.44 15.44
N VAL A 275 5.58 11.23 14.71
CA VAL A 275 5.19 10.91 13.33
C VAL A 275 6.41 10.84 12.42
N THR A 276 7.36 11.76 12.57
CA THR A 276 8.62 11.75 11.81
C THR A 276 9.43 10.48 12.10
N SER A 277 9.55 10.08 13.36
CA SER A 277 10.20 8.82 13.74
C SER A 277 9.52 7.61 13.11
N LEU A 278 8.18 7.54 13.19
CA LEU A 278 7.41 6.44 12.60
C LEU A 278 7.58 6.36 11.06
N VAL A 279 7.70 7.50 10.38
CA VAL A 279 8.06 7.54 8.95
C VAL A 279 9.48 7.05 8.72
N ASN A 280 10.45 7.46 9.54
CA ASN A 280 11.84 7.00 9.44
C ASN A 280 11.96 5.48 9.67
N TYR A 281 11.16 4.93 10.59
CA TYR A 281 11.04 3.50 10.82
C TYR A 281 10.28 2.76 9.72
N THR A 282 9.78 3.47 8.69
CA THR A 282 8.97 2.89 7.61
C THR A 282 7.71 2.19 8.15
N LEU A 283 7.19 2.67 9.28
CA LEU A 283 5.93 2.25 9.91
C LEU A 283 4.77 3.14 9.47
N LEU A 284 5.08 4.34 8.97
CA LEU A 284 4.20 5.23 8.24
C LEU A 284 4.78 5.54 6.87
N GLU A 285 3.90 5.68 5.88
CA GLU A 285 4.23 6.26 4.58
C GLU A 285 3.76 7.71 4.57
N SER A 286 4.52 8.61 3.94
CA SER A 286 4.11 10.00 3.74
C SER A 286 3.97 10.31 2.26
N SER A 287 2.95 11.10 1.92
CA SER A 287 2.69 11.58 0.58
C SER A 287 2.27 13.04 0.65
N VAL A 288 2.72 13.83 -0.33
CA VAL A 288 2.27 15.21 -0.49
C VAL A 288 1.16 15.24 -1.52
N ASP A 289 0.01 15.79 -1.15
CA ASP A 289 -1.02 16.11 -2.13
C ASP A 289 -0.58 17.35 -2.92
N PRO A 290 -0.34 17.24 -4.24
CA PRO A 290 0.12 18.37 -5.04
C PRO A 290 -0.93 19.49 -5.17
N ALA A 291 -2.22 19.21 -4.91
CA ALA A 291 -3.28 20.22 -5.01
C ALA A 291 -3.37 21.11 -3.75
N THR A 292 -3.21 20.50 -2.58
CA THR A 292 -3.34 21.20 -1.29
C THR A 292 -2.01 21.49 -0.61
N GLU A 293 -0.91 20.93 -1.13
CA GLU A 293 0.42 20.91 -0.52
C GLU A 293 0.43 20.28 0.89
N LEU A 294 -0.65 19.61 1.29
CA LEU A 294 -0.75 18.94 2.57
C LEU A 294 0.00 17.61 2.55
N ILE A 295 0.67 17.34 3.67
CA ILE A 295 1.30 16.04 3.91
C ILE A 295 0.26 15.13 4.54
N PHE A 296 -0.01 14.03 3.84
CA PHE A 296 -0.81 12.93 4.34
C PHE A 296 0.10 11.78 4.76
N TYR A 297 -0.29 11.13 5.84
CA TYR A 297 0.37 9.94 6.37
C TYR A 297 -0.56 8.76 6.25
N GLU A 298 -0.01 7.62 5.84
CA GLU A 298 -0.76 6.39 5.65
C GLU A 298 -0.08 5.23 6.37
N PHE A 299 -0.92 4.34 6.93
CA PHE A 299 -0.49 3.10 7.55
C PHE A 299 -0.42 1.99 6.49
N PRO A 300 0.77 1.43 6.24
CA PRO A 300 0.89 0.31 5.31
C PRO A 300 0.03 -0.88 5.79
N PRO A 301 -0.65 -1.62 4.90
CA PRO A 301 -1.57 -2.70 5.30
C PRO A 301 -0.91 -3.77 6.17
N VAL A 302 0.37 -4.06 5.91
CA VAL A 302 1.16 -5.00 6.71
C VAL A 302 1.36 -4.55 8.16
N ILE A 303 1.41 -3.23 8.42
CA ILE A 303 1.48 -2.70 9.78
C ILE A 303 0.14 -2.92 10.50
N ARG A 304 -0.98 -2.69 9.82
CA ARG A 304 -2.31 -2.97 10.37
C ARG A 304 -2.44 -4.45 10.72
N GLU A 305 -2.05 -5.35 9.80
CA GLU A 305 -2.04 -6.80 10.04
C GLU A 305 -1.22 -7.18 11.30
N PHE A 306 -0.06 -6.57 11.53
CA PHE A 306 0.77 -6.86 12.71
C PHE A 306 0.22 -6.29 14.02
N LEU A 307 -0.64 -5.27 13.95
CA LEU A 307 -1.27 -4.70 15.13
C LEU A 307 -2.66 -5.29 15.41
N GLU A 308 -3.29 -5.95 14.43
CA GLU A 308 -4.60 -6.59 14.52
C GLU A 308 -4.58 -8.03 15.11
N ASP A 309 -3.40 -8.58 15.45
CA ASP A 309 -3.29 -9.92 16.05
C ASP A 309 -3.98 -9.97 17.45
N PRO A 310 -4.97 -10.87 17.69
CA PRO A 310 -5.75 -10.94 18.93
C PRO A 310 -4.96 -11.34 20.19
N GLY A 311 -3.65 -11.55 20.10
CA GLY A 311 -2.79 -12.03 21.19
C GLY A 311 -2.55 -11.05 22.35
N PHE A 312 -3.34 -9.98 22.52
CA PHE A 312 -3.09 -8.94 23.52
C PHE A 312 -4.37 -8.48 24.27
N THR A 313 -4.95 -9.39 25.05
CA THR A 313 -5.41 -9.03 26.40
C THR A 313 -4.42 -9.62 27.41
N SER A 314 -3.48 -8.80 27.85
CA SER A 314 -2.81 -8.94 29.15
C SER A 314 -2.28 -7.58 29.57
#